data_AF-A0A2G8KB01-F1
#
_entry.id   AF-A0A2G8KB01-F1
#
_cell.length_a   1.000
_cell.length_b   1.000
_cell.length_c   1.000
_cell.angle_alpha   90.00
_cell.angle_beta   90.00
_cell.angle_gamma   90.00
#
_symmetry.space_group_name_H-M   'P 1'
#
loop_
_entity.id
_entity.type
_entity.pdbx_description
1 polymer ?
#
loop_
_entity_poly.entity_id
_entity_poly.type
_entity_poly.pdbx_seq_one_letter_code
_entity_poly.pdbx_strand_id
1 'polypeptide(L)'
;MFILSSQQLSFSKDDYLNYVRYYSSHQTSEPLRRFDGNNGKLFLLAKGAEILAGELSKDDKITCHLRQIMNVTEVDSNSTYKFTILVEDESDDRTFQAEVLAQLSYSSEGSAIVADIYSIDTTERLAGVCDQISSLSNCTKCINFGRCSKGHVPIDRWLDFALKTQREIQIHKPFPDVQFLALRLSHAHKRAVGCSPLDRAFYLGIKEIGEWVKDPRNKGKVIRIYIFIRSRLSHSSFANSHSWIRRLFLLGMFTPYPHCGGRNLSVTRRYYSDSTNYGPFWNGPKKTGVILDFSEYAKCRVGYPAADQLNPVMLRSAIYTWAEGEPSTNLTLSTCIYIGGRDGRWHVAKNCTTSMHSACSKKKHGDVWTISSTKGPSGDQGQCPDGYRFDVPNDGYKRQKLMESMKKQDVWINVKPFLPLLMTENIL
;
A
#
# COMPACT_ATOMS: atom_id res chain seq x y z
N MET A 1 -37.71 -18.75 -22.97
CA MET A 1 -36.27 -18.45 -22.85
C MET A 1 -35.57 -19.78 -22.59
N PHE A 2 -34.59 -20.19 -23.39
CA PHE A 2 -33.88 -21.47 -23.16
C PHE A 2 -32.73 -21.23 -22.19
N ILE A 3 -32.58 -22.11 -21.19
CA ILE A 3 -31.49 -22.03 -20.20
C ILE A 3 -30.20 -22.48 -20.90
N LEU A 4 -29.21 -21.59 -20.97
CA LEU A 4 -27.87 -21.84 -21.50
C LEU A 4 -27.05 -22.65 -20.49
N SER A 5 -27.12 -22.28 -19.21
CA SER A 5 -26.42 -22.97 -18.13
C SER A 5 -27.11 -22.69 -16.79
N SER A 6 -27.11 -23.65 -15.87
CA SER A 6 -27.55 -23.44 -14.49
C SER A 6 -26.36 -23.60 -13.55
N GLN A 7 -26.20 -22.67 -12.61
CA GLN A 7 -25.13 -22.70 -11.60
C GLN A 7 -25.71 -22.55 -10.20
N GLN A 8 -25.09 -23.23 -9.24
CA GLN A 8 -25.52 -23.20 -7.84
C GLN A 8 -24.34 -22.90 -6.92
N LEU A 9 -24.53 -22.00 -5.97
CA LEU A 9 -23.56 -21.65 -4.94
C LEU A 9 -24.18 -21.75 -3.55
N SER A 10 -23.69 -22.70 -2.75
CA SER A 10 -24.05 -22.80 -1.34
C SER A 10 -23.41 -21.68 -0.52
N PHE A 11 -24.11 -21.19 0.49
CA PHE A 11 -23.60 -20.16 1.40
C PHE A 11 -23.97 -20.49 2.85
N SER A 12 -23.15 -20.06 3.80
CA SER A 12 -23.45 -20.21 5.22
C SER A 12 -24.35 -19.08 5.73
N LYS A 13 -25.01 -19.31 6.87
CA LYS A 13 -25.76 -18.26 7.57
C LYS A 13 -24.88 -17.07 7.95
N ASP A 14 -23.62 -17.32 8.29
CA ASP A 14 -22.65 -16.27 8.62
C ASP A 14 -22.27 -15.46 7.37
N ASP A 15 -22.12 -16.11 6.21
CA ASP A 15 -21.88 -15.41 4.94
C ASP A 15 -23.01 -14.44 4.62
N TYR A 16 -24.26 -14.91 4.74
CA TYR A 16 -25.44 -14.06 4.56
C TYR A 16 -25.45 -12.86 5.52
N LEU A 17 -25.24 -13.10 6.82
CA LEU A 17 -25.25 -12.03 7.83
C LEU A 17 -24.11 -11.01 7.64
N ASN A 18 -22.91 -11.48 7.27
CA ASN A 18 -21.77 -10.62 7.01
C ASN A 18 -22.00 -9.73 5.78
N TYR A 19 -22.59 -10.31 4.73
CA TYR A 19 -22.90 -9.61 3.50
C TYR A 19 -24.00 -8.57 3.69
N VAL A 20 -25.07 -8.95 4.39
CA VAL A 20 -26.14 -8.04 4.79
C VAL A 20 -25.57 -6.89 5.60
N ARG A 21 -24.73 -7.15 6.62
CA ARG A 21 -24.08 -6.08 7.40
C ARG A 21 -23.23 -5.17 6.52
N TYR A 22 -22.48 -5.71 5.57
CA TYR A 22 -21.64 -4.93 4.67
C TYR A 22 -22.47 -3.92 3.86
N TYR A 23 -23.59 -4.34 3.27
CA TYR A 23 -24.45 -3.45 2.50
C TYR A 23 -25.43 -2.63 3.34
N SER A 24 -25.81 -3.07 4.53
CA SER A 24 -26.68 -2.31 5.45
C SER A 24 -25.95 -1.17 6.16
N SER A 25 -24.64 -1.31 6.37
CA SER A 25 -23.79 -0.33 7.07
C SER A 25 -23.21 0.74 6.15
N HIS A 26 -23.37 0.58 4.84
CA HIS A 26 -22.92 1.51 3.81
C HIS A 26 -24.15 1.95 3.00
N GLN A 27 -24.18 3.18 2.47
CA GLN A 27 -25.16 3.48 1.42
C GLN A 27 -24.87 2.53 0.26
N THR A 28 -25.80 1.63 -0.05
CA THR A 28 -25.66 0.67 -1.14
C THR A 28 -25.34 1.42 -2.42
N SER A 29 -24.28 1.01 -3.12
CA SER A 29 -23.90 1.62 -4.37
C SER A 29 -24.99 1.42 -5.43
N GLU A 30 -25.30 2.45 -6.22
CA GLU A 30 -25.95 2.23 -7.52
C GLU A 30 -25.08 1.24 -8.32
N PRO A 31 -25.65 0.14 -8.83
CA PRO A 31 -27.04 -0.06 -9.26
C PRO A 31 -27.92 -0.89 -8.31
N LEU A 32 -27.39 -1.31 -7.16
CA LEU A 32 -28.12 -2.16 -6.20
C LEU A 32 -28.97 -1.37 -5.20
N ARG A 33 -28.76 -0.05 -5.13
CA ARG A 33 -29.43 0.87 -4.21
C ARG A 33 -30.96 0.82 -4.24
N ARG A 34 -31.54 0.57 -5.42
CA ARG A 34 -33.00 0.39 -5.57
C ARG A 34 -33.57 -0.83 -4.85
N PHE A 35 -32.71 -1.70 -4.34
CA PHE A 35 -33.07 -2.88 -3.54
C PHE A 35 -32.77 -2.68 -2.04
N ASP A 36 -32.42 -1.45 -1.64
CA ASP A 36 -32.19 -1.07 -0.24
C ASP A 36 -33.45 -1.30 0.59
N GLY A 37 -33.32 -2.08 1.65
CA GLY A 37 -34.44 -2.51 2.49
C GLY A 37 -34.87 -3.96 2.26
N ASN A 38 -34.39 -4.63 1.19
CA ASN A 38 -34.56 -6.07 1.00
C ASN A 38 -33.21 -6.80 1.03
N ASN A 39 -32.76 -7.13 2.23
CA ASN A 39 -31.49 -7.81 2.48
C ASN A 39 -31.34 -9.13 1.72
N GLY A 40 -32.44 -9.88 1.54
CA GLY A 40 -32.46 -11.10 0.75
C GLY A 40 -32.19 -10.81 -0.73
N LYS A 41 -32.96 -9.89 -1.32
CA LYS A 41 -32.80 -9.54 -2.74
C LYS A 41 -31.41 -8.95 -3.03
N LEU A 42 -30.88 -8.13 -2.12
CA LEU A 42 -29.56 -7.55 -2.25
C LEU A 42 -28.46 -8.63 -2.23
N PHE A 43 -28.53 -9.55 -1.26
CA PHE A 43 -27.61 -10.70 -1.20
C PHE A 43 -27.70 -11.55 -2.46
N LEU A 44 -28.92 -11.87 -2.91
CA LEU A 44 -29.20 -12.67 -4.09
C LEU A 44 -28.56 -12.06 -5.35
N LEU A 45 -28.75 -10.76 -5.58
CA LEU A 45 -28.22 -10.09 -6.77
C LEU A 45 -26.70 -10.02 -6.79
N ALA A 46 -26.10 -9.73 -5.65
CA ALA A 46 -24.68 -9.47 -5.58
C ALA A 46 -23.85 -10.77 -5.54
N LYS A 47 -24.34 -11.82 -4.88
CA LYS A 47 -23.80 -13.18 -5.03
C LYS A 47 -24.13 -13.80 -6.38
N GLY A 48 -25.30 -13.52 -6.93
CA GLY A 48 -25.64 -13.87 -8.31
C GLY A 48 -24.60 -13.36 -9.28
N ALA A 49 -24.24 -12.07 -9.20
CA ALA A 49 -23.19 -11.51 -10.06
C ALA A 49 -21.82 -12.20 -9.93
N GLU A 50 -21.45 -12.70 -8.74
CA GLU A 50 -20.22 -13.49 -8.56
C GLU A 50 -20.31 -14.82 -9.32
N ILE A 51 -21.46 -15.50 -9.25
CA ILE A 51 -21.73 -16.74 -10.01
C ILE A 51 -21.66 -16.46 -11.51
N LEU A 52 -22.27 -15.38 -11.97
CA LEU A 52 -22.28 -14.99 -13.39
C LEU A 52 -20.86 -14.68 -13.91
N ALA A 53 -20.02 -14.05 -13.10
CA ALA A 53 -18.61 -13.84 -13.45
C ALA A 53 -17.83 -15.16 -13.47
N GLY A 54 -18.12 -16.07 -12.54
CA GLY A 54 -17.52 -17.40 -12.49
C GLY A 54 -17.85 -18.26 -13.73
N GLU A 55 -19.08 -18.15 -14.24
CA GLU A 55 -19.52 -18.85 -15.46
C GLU A 55 -18.64 -18.52 -16.69
N LEU A 56 -18.13 -17.29 -16.76
CA LEU A 56 -17.22 -16.87 -17.83
C LEU A 56 -15.86 -17.58 -17.79
N SER A 57 -15.57 -18.32 -16.71
CA SER A 57 -14.34 -19.10 -16.53
C SER A 57 -14.42 -20.52 -17.10
N LYS A 58 -15.49 -20.89 -17.82
CA LYS A 58 -15.68 -22.27 -18.34
C LYS A 58 -14.80 -22.64 -19.52
N ASP A 59 -14.12 -21.68 -20.13
CA ASP A 59 -13.04 -21.98 -21.08
C ASP A 59 -11.77 -22.27 -20.27
N ASP A 60 -11.17 -23.46 -20.43
CA ASP A 60 -10.07 -24.04 -19.61
C ASP A 60 -8.80 -23.17 -19.53
N LYS A 61 -8.79 -21.99 -20.15
CA LYS A 61 -7.67 -21.05 -20.22
C LYS A 61 -7.89 -19.75 -19.43
N ILE A 62 -9.08 -19.50 -18.90
CA ILE A 62 -9.47 -18.20 -18.34
C ILE A 62 -10.09 -18.38 -16.96
N THR A 63 -9.59 -17.64 -15.96
CA THR A 63 -10.21 -17.57 -14.63
C THR A 63 -10.78 -16.17 -14.44
N CYS A 64 -12.10 -16.04 -14.40
CA CYS A 64 -12.79 -14.76 -14.33
C CYS A 64 -13.28 -14.44 -12.91
N HIS A 65 -13.05 -13.20 -12.47
CA HIS A 65 -13.58 -12.65 -11.21
C HIS A 65 -14.45 -11.43 -11.42
N LEU A 66 -15.53 -11.34 -10.64
CA LEU A 66 -16.36 -10.14 -10.59
C LEU A 66 -15.56 -8.98 -10.00
N ARG A 67 -15.37 -7.91 -10.78
CA ARG A 67 -14.75 -6.66 -10.29
C ARG A 67 -15.81 -5.68 -9.84
N GLN A 68 -16.87 -5.52 -10.63
CA GLN A 68 -17.92 -4.54 -10.36
C GLN A 68 -19.23 -4.91 -11.05
N ILE A 69 -20.34 -4.63 -10.39
CA ILE A 69 -21.67 -4.60 -11.01
C ILE A 69 -21.89 -3.17 -11.53
N MET A 70 -21.90 -2.99 -12.85
CA MET A 70 -22.06 -1.69 -13.49
C MET A 70 -23.53 -1.31 -13.65
N ASN A 71 -24.39 -2.28 -13.92
CA ASN A 71 -25.83 -2.10 -13.99
C ASN A 71 -26.56 -3.41 -13.65
N VAL A 72 -27.77 -3.28 -13.11
CA VAL A 72 -28.72 -4.39 -12.98
C VAL A 72 -30.08 -3.83 -13.39
N THR A 73 -30.81 -4.56 -14.21
CA THR A 73 -32.20 -4.24 -14.59
C THR A 73 -33.07 -5.47 -14.37
N GLU A 74 -34.22 -5.28 -13.73
CA GLU A 74 -35.19 -6.37 -13.53
C GLU A 74 -36.06 -6.40 -14.79
N VAL A 75 -36.09 -7.55 -15.46
CA VAL A 75 -36.70 -7.71 -16.79
C VAL A 75 -38.16 -8.16 -16.65
N ASP A 76 -38.45 -9.00 -15.67
CA ASP A 76 -39.79 -9.49 -15.37
C ASP A 76 -40.01 -9.70 -13.86
N SER A 77 -41.23 -10.05 -13.48
CA SER A 77 -41.61 -10.36 -12.10
C SER A 77 -41.13 -11.74 -11.62
N ASN A 78 -40.52 -12.55 -12.50
CA ASN A 78 -40.06 -13.91 -12.20
C ASN A 78 -38.59 -13.94 -11.74
N SER A 79 -38.07 -12.81 -11.26
CA SER A 79 -36.67 -12.67 -10.80
C SER A 79 -35.65 -12.83 -11.94
N THR A 80 -36.02 -12.47 -13.17
CA THR A 80 -35.06 -12.37 -14.28
C THR A 80 -34.38 -11.00 -14.27
N TYR A 81 -33.06 -11.01 -14.32
CA TYR A 81 -32.22 -9.81 -14.27
C TYR A 81 -31.27 -9.76 -15.46
N LYS A 82 -31.15 -8.57 -16.04
CA LYS A 82 -30.06 -8.23 -16.96
C LYS A 82 -28.98 -7.48 -16.21
N PHE A 83 -27.82 -8.10 -16.11
CA PHE A 83 -26.60 -7.58 -15.50
C PHE A 83 -25.69 -6.98 -16.56
N THR A 84 -25.03 -5.89 -16.20
CA THR A 84 -23.81 -5.42 -16.85
C THR A 84 -22.72 -5.48 -15.80
N ILE A 85 -21.75 -6.38 -15.96
CA ILE A 85 -20.67 -6.61 -15.00
C ILE A 85 -19.31 -6.34 -15.65
N LEU A 86 -18.39 -5.80 -14.85
CA LEU A 86 -16.98 -5.72 -15.18
C LEU A 86 -16.29 -6.95 -14.59
N VAL A 87 -15.59 -7.68 -15.44
CA VAL A 87 -14.96 -8.96 -15.13
C VAL A 87 -13.46 -8.83 -15.37
N GLU A 88 -12.65 -9.45 -14.51
CA GLU A 88 -11.21 -9.56 -14.70
C GLU A 88 -10.82 -11.02 -14.95
N ASP A 89 -10.04 -11.24 -15.98
CA ASP A 89 -9.37 -12.50 -16.30
C ASP A 89 -8.02 -12.56 -15.59
N GLU A 90 -7.84 -13.51 -14.65
CA GLU A 90 -6.58 -13.72 -13.94
C GLU A 90 -5.44 -14.20 -14.84
N SER A 91 -5.74 -14.81 -15.99
CA SER A 91 -4.73 -15.42 -16.86
C SER A 91 -3.92 -14.36 -17.62
N ASP A 92 -4.53 -13.23 -17.97
CA ASP A 92 -3.90 -12.15 -18.74
C ASP A 92 -4.13 -10.74 -18.13
N ASP A 93 -4.63 -10.64 -16.89
CA ASP A 93 -4.99 -9.37 -16.21
C ASP A 93 -5.88 -8.46 -17.10
N ARG A 94 -6.65 -9.06 -18.02
CA ARG A 94 -7.58 -8.36 -18.91
C ARG A 94 -8.87 -8.09 -18.16
N THR A 95 -9.46 -6.93 -18.40
CA THR A 95 -10.81 -6.64 -17.91
C THR A 95 -11.73 -6.44 -19.09
N PHE A 96 -12.93 -7.00 -19.03
CA PHE A 96 -13.93 -6.82 -20.08
C PHE A 96 -15.31 -6.67 -19.47
N GLN A 97 -16.22 -6.09 -20.24
CA GLN A 97 -17.61 -5.94 -19.84
C GLN A 97 -18.37 -7.17 -20.32
N ALA A 98 -19.18 -7.75 -19.44
CA ALA A 98 -20.14 -8.78 -19.80
C ALA A 98 -21.56 -8.30 -19.51
N GLU A 99 -22.44 -8.45 -20.49
CA GLU A 99 -23.88 -8.34 -20.32
C GLU A 99 -24.46 -9.75 -20.17
N VAL A 100 -25.14 -10.00 -19.05
CA VAL A 100 -25.63 -11.34 -18.70
C VAL A 100 -27.10 -11.27 -18.35
N LEU A 101 -27.92 -12.10 -19.00
CA LEU A 101 -29.33 -12.27 -18.67
C LEU A 101 -29.49 -13.56 -17.89
N ALA A 102 -29.96 -13.47 -16.64
CA ALA A 102 -30.11 -14.64 -15.77
C ALA A 102 -31.31 -14.51 -14.83
N GLN A 103 -31.95 -15.63 -14.54
CA GLN A 103 -32.90 -15.76 -13.45
C GLN A 103 -32.16 -16.16 -12.18
N LEU A 104 -32.40 -15.44 -11.09
CA LEU A 104 -31.79 -15.71 -9.79
C LEU A 104 -32.86 -16.15 -8.79
N SER A 105 -32.58 -17.24 -8.08
CA SER A 105 -33.48 -17.76 -7.04
C SER A 105 -32.70 -18.36 -5.88
N TYR A 106 -33.37 -18.54 -4.75
CA TYR A 106 -32.87 -19.38 -3.67
C TYR A 106 -33.28 -20.83 -3.92
N SER A 107 -32.41 -21.78 -3.58
CA SER A 107 -32.76 -23.20 -3.52
C SER A 107 -33.96 -23.42 -2.59
N SER A 108 -34.69 -24.52 -2.76
CA SER A 108 -35.81 -24.92 -1.89
C SER A 108 -35.47 -24.95 -0.40
N GLU A 109 -34.22 -25.28 -0.05
CA GLU A 109 -33.71 -25.31 1.34
C GLU A 109 -33.25 -23.93 1.85
N GLY A 110 -33.20 -22.91 1.00
CA GLY A 110 -32.71 -21.56 1.33
C GLY A 110 -31.21 -21.45 1.62
N SER A 111 -30.43 -22.50 1.37
CA SER A 111 -28.99 -22.60 1.68
C SER A 111 -28.07 -22.36 0.48
N ALA A 112 -28.64 -22.18 -0.72
CA ALA A 112 -27.90 -21.91 -1.94
C ALA A 112 -28.62 -20.90 -2.85
N ILE A 113 -27.85 -20.21 -3.68
CA ILE A 113 -28.36 -19.38 -4.78
C ILE A 113 -28.22 -20.19 -6.07
N VAL A 114 -29.30 -20.20 -6.85
CA VAL A 114 -29.36 -20.78 -8.19
C VAL A 114 -29.42 -19.65 -9.21
N ALA A 115 -28.56 -19.73 -10.21
CA ALA A 115 -28.50 -18.81 -11.34
C ALA A 115 -28.72 -19.58 -12.64
N ASP A 116 -29.89 -19.39 -13.24
CA ASP A 116 -30.23 -19.91 -14.55
C ASP A 116 -29.94 -18.85 -15.60
N ILE A 117 -28.89 -19.09 -16.39
CA ILE A 117 -28.32 -18.12 -17.32
C ILE A 117 -28.93 -18.37 -18.69
N TYR A 118 -29.39 -17.29 -19.33
CA TYR A 118 -30.07 -17.32 -20.61
C TYR A 118 -29.22 -16.79 -21.75
N SER A 119 -28.40 -15.76 -21.49
CA SER A 119 -27.46 -15.22 -22.48
C SER A 119 -26.28 -14.53 -21.80
N ILE A 120 -25.14 -14.55 -22.50
CA ILE A 120 -23.91 -13.87 -22.12
C ILE A 120 -23.35 -13.20 -23.36
N ASP A 121 -23.14 -11.88 -23.31
CA ASP A 121 -22.45 -11.10 -24.33
C ASP A 121 -21.24 -10.40 -23.74
N THR A 122 -20.05 -10.64 -24.30
CA THR A 122 -18.81 -10.00 -23.85
C THR A 122 -18.37 -8.93 -24.84
N THR A 123 -18.13 -7.72 -24.35
CA THR A 123 -17.53 -6.63 -25.15
C THR A 123 -16.14 -6.29 -24.62
N GLU A 124 -15.13 -6.49 -25.46
CA GLU A 124 -13.79 -5.96 -25.22
C GLU A 124 -13.81 -4.44 -25.43
N ARG A 125 -13.61 -3.67 -24.36
CA ARG A 125 -13.23 -2.25 -24.53
C ARG A 125 -11.77 -2.18 -24.94
N LEU A 126 -11.49 -1.35 -25.94
CA LEU A 126 -10.16 -1.12 -26.51
C LEU A 126 -9.15 -0.68 -25.45
N ALA A 127 -8.14 -1.52 -25.22
CA ALA A 127 -6.91 -1.18 -24.52
C ALA A 127 -6.05 -0.24 -25.38
N GLY A 128 -5.28 0.67 -24.74
CA GLY A 128 -4.18 1.32 -25.46
C GLY A 128 -3.68 2.66 -24.92
N VAL A 129 -4.55 3.50 -24.31
CA VAL A 129 -4.14 4.84 -23.84
C VAL A 129 -4.02 4.84 -22.33
N CYS A 130 -2.80 5.04 -21.82
CA CYS A 130 -2.54 5.20 -20.39
C CYS A 130 -3.20 6.47 -19.84
N ASP A 131 -3.74 6.39 -18.63
CA ASP A 131 -4.22 7.53 -17.88
C ASP A 131 -3.03 8.37 -17.37
N GLN A 132 -3.31 9.53 -16.79
CA GLN A 132 -2.28 10.48 -16.35
C GLN A 132 -1.30 9.84 -15.36
N ILE A 133 -1.78 9.05 -14.40
CA ILE A 133 -0.95 8.45 -13.34
C ILE A 133 -0.08 7.32 -13.91
N SER A 134 -0.65 6.48 -14.77
CA SER A 134 0.05 5.37 -15.41
C SER A 134 1.11 5.88 -16.39
N SER A 135 0.80 6.96 -17.11
CA SER A 135 1.75 7.65 -17.97
C SER A 135 2.91 8.26 -17.18
N LEU A 136 2.62 8.96 -16.07
CA LEU A 136 3.64 9.53 -15.17
C LEU A 136 4.55 8.48 -14.52
N SER A 137 4.06 7.23 -14.43
CA SER A 137 4.81 6.10 -13.88
C SER A 137 5.65 5.37 -14.94
N ASN A 138 5.75 5.90 -16.16
CA ASN A 138 6.40 5.25 -17.31
C ASN A 138 5.88 3.83 -17.57
N CYS A 139 4.57 3.64 -17.42
CA CYS A 139 3.96 2.35 -17.66
C CYS A 139 4.12 1.92 -19.13
N THR A 140 4.60 0.70 -19.33
CA THR A 140 4.88 0.13 -20.67
C THR A 140 3.66 -0.53 -21.32
N LYS A 141 2.63 -0.90 -20.55
CA LYS A 141 1.38 -1.49 -21.03
C LYS A 141 0.23 -1.04 -20.15
N CYS A 142 -0.80 -0.44 -20.73
CA CYS A 142 -2.01 -0.06 -20.00
C CYS A 142 -3.20 -0.93 -20.39
N ILE A 143 -4.01 -1.28 -19.40
CA ILE A 143 -5.28 -1.98 -19.54
C ILE A 143 -6.43 -0.98 -19.63
N ASN A 144 -7.67 -1.49 -19.64
CA ASN A 144 -8.86 -0.66 -19.71
C ASN A 144 -8.91 0.42 -18.64
N PHE A 145 -9.53 1.54 -19.01
CA PHE A 145 -9.54 2.80 -18.24
C PHE A 145 -8.16 3.48 -18.10
N GLY A 146 -7.17 3.07 -18.90
CA GLY A 146 -5.84 3.64 -18.94
C GLY A 146 -4.95 3.28 -17.76
N ARG A 147 -5.33 2.28 -16.97
CA ARG A 147 -4.56 1.86 -15.81
C ARG A 147 -3.34 1.05 -16.22
N CYS A 148 -2.25 1.20 -15.50
CA CYS A 148 -1.05 0.41 -15.75
C CYS A 148 -1.30 -1.08 -15.51
N SER A 149 -0.92 -1.91 -16.48
CA SER A 149 -0.87 -3.35 -16.33
C SER A 149 0.18 -3.73 -15.27
N LYS A 150 -0.10 -4.77 -14.51
CA LYS A 150 0.79 -5.21 -13.44
C LYS A 150 2.15 -5.64 -13.99
N GLY A 151 3.21 -5.30 -13.28
CA GLY A 151 4.59 -5.59 -13.70
C GLY A 151 5.12 -4.74 -14.86
N HIS A 152 4.28 -3.84 -15.42
CA HIS A 152 4.65 -2.99 -16.56
C HIS A 152 5.10 -1.58 -16.15
N VAL A 153 5.12 -1.28 -14.85
CA VAL A 153 5.89 -0.16 -14.30
C VAL A 153 7.34 -0.61 -14.19
N PRO A 154 8.30 0.04 -14.86
CA PRO A 154 9.71 -0.31 -14.75
C PRO A 154 10.18 -0.12 -13.31
N ILE A 155 11.05 -1.02 -12.84
CA ILE A 155 11.70 -0.87 -11.54
C ILE A 155 12.71 0.27 -11.66
N ASP A 156 12.44 1.35 -10.95
CA ASP A 156 13.41 2.42 -10.79
C ASP A 156 14.48 1.96 -9.78
N ARG A 157 15.69 1.66 -10.29
CA ARG A 157 16.80 1.13 -9.48
C ARG A 157 17.23 2.08 -8.37
N TRP A 158 17.17 3.38 -8.61
CA TRP A 158 17.51 4.38 -7.60
C TRP A 158 16.49 4.36 -6.46
N LEU A 159 15.20 4.36 -6.80
CA LEU A 159 14.11 4.36 -5.83
C LEU A 159 14.12 3.07 -4.99
N ASP A 160 14.34 1.92 -5.61
CA ASP A 160 14.46 0.63 -4.92
C ASP A 160 15.63 0.65 -3.94
N PHE A 161 16.81 1.08 -4.40
CA PHE A 161 17.99 1.21 -3.55
C PHE A 161 17.81 2.20 -2.39
N ALA A 162 17.16 3.33 -2.65
CA ALA A 162 16.90 4.35 -1.64
C ALA A 162 15.92 3.86 -0.56
N LEU A 163 14.85 3.17 -0.97
CA LEU A 163 13.90 2.52 -0.05
C LEU A 163 14.57 1.41 0.77
N LYS A 164 15.42 0.59 0.14
CA LYS A 164 16.24 -0.41 0.83
C LYS A 164 17.14 0.25 1.87
N THR A 165 17.87 1.30 1.50
CA THR A 165 18.73 2.05 2.43
C THR A 165 17.94 2.50 3.66
N GLN A 166 16.76 3.10 3.47
CA GLN A 166 15.92 3.53 4.58
C GLN A 166 15.48 2.38 5.49
N ARG A 167 15.21 1.20 4.93
CA ARG A 167 14.89 0.00 5.70
C ARG A 167 16.09 -0.48 6.52
N GLU A 168 17.26 -0.60 5.89
CA GLU A 168 18.46 -1.14 6.54
C GLU A 168 18.94 -0.25 7.69
N ILE A 169 18.90 1.08 7.56
CA ILE A 169 19.30 2.00 8.64
C ILE A 169 18.32 2.02 9.83
N GLN A 170 17.14 1.44 9.66
CA GLN A 170 16.10 1.31 10.69
C GLN A 170 16.00 -0.10 11.28
N ILE A 171 16.77 -1.08 10.80
CA ILE A 171 16.57 -2.51 11.10
C ILE A 171 16.63 -2.86 12.59
N HIS A 172 17.39 -2.11 13.39
CA HIS A 172 17.52 -2.32 14.84
C HIS A 172 16.60 -1.44 15.69
N LYS A 173 15.70 -0.68 15.07
CA LYS A 173 14.77 0.20 15.80
C LYS A 173 13.55 -0.59 16.30
N PRO A 174 13.01 -0.23 17.47
CA PRO A 174 11.74 -0.77 17.90
C PRO A 174 10.66 -0.34 16.90
N PHE A 175 9.69 -1.22 16.64
CA PHE A 175 8.68 -1.04 15.60
C PHE A 175 7.95 0.32 15.60
N PRO A 176 7.60 0.94 16.75
CA PRO A 176 6.98 2.27 16.78
C PRO A 176 7.84 3.39 16.17
N ASP A 177 9.17 3.20 16.16
CA ASP A 177 10.14 4.17 15.66
C ASP A 177 10.48 3.96 14.17
N VAL A 178 9.95 2.91 13.55
CA VAL A 178 10.20 2.60 12.14
C VAL A 178 9.14 3.24 11.25
N GLN A 179 9.58 3.86 10.15
CA GLN A 179 8.71 4.36 9.10
C GLN A 179 8.60 3.33 7.98
N PHE A 180 7.42 2.74 7.84
CA PHE A 180 7.11 1.81 6.76
C PHE A 180 6.01 2.37 5.86
N LEU A 181 6.12 2.07 4.56
CA LEU A 181 5.01 2.21 3.63
C LEU A 181 4.15 0.95 3.70
N ALA A 182 2.85 1.07 3.42
CA ALA A 182 1.83 0.09 3.77
C ALA A 182 2.11 -1.36 3.27
N LEU A 183 1.90 -2.36 4.15
CA LEU A 183 1.97 -3.79 3.85
C LEU A 183 0.81 -4.57 4.50
N ARG A 184 0.23 -5.54 3.77
CA ARG A 184 -0.73 -6.54 4.29
C ARG A 184 -0.10 -7.94 4.21
N LEU A 185 -0.46 -8.84 5.13
CA LEU A 185 -0.08 -10.26 5.04
C LEU A 185 -1.02 -10.93 4.04
N SER A 186 -0.50 -11.72 3.10
CA SER A 186 -1.33 -12.54 2.21
C SER A 186 -1.50 -13.96 2.78
N HIS A 187 -2.67 -14.57 2.61
CA HIS A 187 -2.78 -16.03 2.73
C HIS A 187 -2.24 -16.70 1.47
N ALA A 188 -1.21 -17.54 1.60
CA ALA A 188 -0.81 -18.46 0.54
C ALA A 188 -1.52 -19.81 0.77
N HIS A 189 -2.60 -20.06 0.03
CA HIS A 189 -3.14 -21.41 -0.13
C HIS A 189 -3.36 -21.69 -1.61
N LYS A 190 -3.39 -22.98 -2.00
CA LYS A 190 -3.33 -23.44 -3.41
C LYS A 190 -4.37 -22.83 -4.37
N ARG A 191 -5.41 -22.14 -3.87
CA ARG A 191 -6.52 -21.58 -4.67
C ARG A 191 -6.74 -20.07 -4.51
N ALA A 192 -5.94 -19.36 -3.71
CA ALA A 192 -5.94 -17.89 -3.73
C ALA A 192 -4.54 -17.36 -3.48
N VAL A 193 -4.12 -16.46 -4.37
CA VAL A 193 -2.87 -15.73 -4.28
C VAL A 193 -3.23 -14.25 -4.40
N GLY A 194 -3.27 -13.54 -3.27
CA GLY A 194 -3.65 -12.13 -3.21
C GLY A 194 -3.84 -11.67 -1.76
N CYS A 195 -4.00 -10.35 -1.57
CA CYS A 195 -4.34 -9.74 -0.29
C CYS A 195 -5.86 -9.43 -0.27
N SER A 196 -6.65 -10.19 0.50
CA SER A 196 -8.07 -9.90 0.72
C SER A 196 -8.28 -8.68 1.62
N PRO A 197 -9.41 -7.94 1.49
CA PRO A 197 -9.83 -6.92 2.46
C PRO A 197 -9.95 -7.44 3.89
N LEU A 198 -10.17 -8.76 4.06
CA LEU A 198 -10.24 -9.47 5.33
C LEU A 198 -8.89 -9.98 5.83
N ASP A 199 -7.83 -9.86 5.03
CA ASP A 199 -6.50 -10.34 5.42
C ASP A 199 -5.93 -9.50 6.56
N ARG A 200 -5.19 -10.20 7.43
CA ARG A 200 -4.61 -9.61 8.61
C ARG A 200 -3.57 -8.55 8.24
N ALA A 201 -3.70 -7.37 8.82
CA ALA A 201 -2.71 -6.31 8.62
C ALA A 201 -1.33 -6.78 9.13
N PHE A 202 -0.26 -6.43 8.40
CA PHE A 202 1.10 -6.84 8.74
C PHE A 202 1.48 -6.48 10.19
N TYR A 203 1.09 -5.29 10.64
CA TYR A 203 1.36 -4.86 12.01
C TYR A 203 0.69 -5.76 13.07
N LEU A 204 -0.45 -6.40 12.79
CA LEU A 204 -1.11 -7.30 13.73
C LEU A 204 -0.38 -8.63 13.86
N GLY A 205 0.15 -9.17 12.75
CA GLY A 205 1.00 -10.35 12.78
C GLY A 205 2.30 -10.07 13.55
N ILE A 206 2.94 -8.92 13.28
CA ILE A 206 4.14 -8.50 14.02
C ILE A 206 3.85 -8.24 15.49
N LYS A 207 2.70 -7.66 15.84
CA LYS A 207 2.29 -7.46 17.23
C LYS A 207 2.16 -8.79 17.98
N GLU A 208 1.52 -9.79 17.37
CA GLU A 208 1.40 -11.13 17.94
C GLU A 208 2.77 -11.78 18.15
N ILE A 209 3.66 -11.68 17.17
CA ILE A 209 5.05 -12.13 17.32
C ILE A 209 5.71 -11.40 18.50
N GLY A 210 5.51 -10.09 18.61
CA GLY A 210 6.03 -9.29 19.72
C GLY A 210 5.47 -9.69 21.08
N GLU A 211 4.19 -10.06 21.17
CA GLU A 211 3.55 -10.60 22.37
C GLU A 211 4.10 -12.00 22.69
N TRP A 212 4.29 -12.85 21.68
CA TRP A 212 4.87 -14.19 21.80
C TRP A 212 6.31 -14.16 22.32
N VAL A 213 7.14 -13.24 21.82
CA VAL A 213 8.55 -13.09 22.24
C VAL A 213 8.65 -12.62 23.70
N LYS A 214 7.68 -11.83 24.17
CA LYS A 214 7.63 -11.32 25.55
C LYS A 214 7.11 -12.34 26.56
N ASP A 215 6.50 -13.42 26.10
CA ASP A 215 6.03 -14.49 26.97
C ASP A 215 7.24 -15.20 27.63
N PRO A 216 7.30 -15.27 28.97
CA PRO A 216 8.39 -15.96 29.68
C PRO A 216 8.60 -17.41 29.25
N ARG A 217 7.55 -18.08 28.73
CA ARG A 217 7.58 -19.47 28.24
C ARG A 217 8.34 -19.62 26.91
N ASN A 218 8.64 -18.51 26.23
CA ASN A 218 9.35 -18.50 24.94
C ASN A 218 10.77 -17.94 25.05
N LYS A 219 11.26 -17.73 26.28
CA LYS A 219 12.62 -17.26 26.54
C LYS A 219 13.65 -18.23 25.93
N GLY A 220 14.55 -17.71 25.11
CA GLY A 220 15.58 -18.49 24.42
C GLY A 220 15.15 -19.11 23.08
N LYS A 221 13.89 -18.93 22.64
CA LYS A 221 13.43 -19.38 21.32
C LYS A 221 13.62 -18.30 20.27
N VAL A 222 13.94 -18.72 19.04
CA VAL A 222 14.15 -17.82 17.89
C VAL A 222 13.08 -18.07 16.85
N ILE A 223 12.45 -17.00 16.35
CA ILE A 223 11.57 -17.05 15.17
C ILE A 223 12.36 -16.50 13.99
N ARG A 224 12.50 -17.30 12.94
CA ARG A 224 13.01 -16.86 11.65
C ARG A 224 11.82 -16.55 10.74
N ILE A 225 11.63 -15.27 10.44
CA ILE A 225 10.53 -14.81 9.58
C ILE A 225 11.09 -14.57 8.18
N TYR A 226 10.51 -15.23 7.20
CA TYR A 226 10.75 -14.95 5.80
C TYR A 226 9.62 -14.08 5.26
N ILE A 227 9.94 -12.84 4.91
CA ILE A 227 8.98 -11.91 4.33
C ILE A 227 9.14 -11.97 2.82
N PHE A 228 8.18 -12.58 2.14
CA PHE A 228 8.07 -12.55 0.69
C PHE A 228 7.10 -11.44 0.28
N ILE A 229 7.61 -10.42 -0.40
CA ILE A 229 6.79 -9.38 -1.00
C ILE A 229 6.33 -9.90 -2.37
N ARG A 230 5.05 -10.26 -2.49
CA ARG A 230 4.41 -10.49 -3.79
C ARG A 230 3.62 -9.24 -4.18
N SER A 231 4.13 -8.48 -5.15
CA SER A 231 3.41 -7.36 -5.76
C SER A 231 2.33 -7.87 -6.73
N ARG A 232 1.25 -8.45 -6.21
CA ARG A 232 0.00 -8.55 -6.96
C ARG A 232 -0.80 -7.26 -6.77
N LEU A 233 -0.47 -6.24 -7.55
CA LEU A 233 -1.32 -5.07 -7.77
C LEU A 233 -2.52 -5.47 -8.63
N SER A 234 -3.57 -6.02 -8.01
CA SER A 234 -4.89 -6.13 -8.62
C SER A 234 -5.89 -5.38 -7.71
N HIS A 235 -6.32 -4.21 -8.18
CA HIS A 235 -7.26 -3.30 -7.51
C HIS A 235 -8.72 -3.79 -7.60
N SER A 236 -9.00 -5.03 -7.20
CA SER A 236 -10.32 -5.40 -6.68
C SER A 236 -10.07 -6.19 -5.41
N SER A 237 -10.40 -5.71 -4.24
CA SER A 237 -11.72 -5.21 -3.89
C SER A 237 -11.54 -4.35 -2.65
N PHE A 238 -10.93 -3.18 -2.78
CA PHE A 238 -10.76 -2.28 -1.64
C PHE A 238 -11.99 -1.38 -1.46
N ALA A 239 -13.11 -2.01 -1.14
CA ALA A 239 -14.24 -1.34 -0.53
C ALA A 239 -14.22 -1.63 0.98
N ASN A 240 -13.70 -0.63 1.71
CA ASN A 240 -13.91 -0.35 3.13
C ASN A 240 -14.29 -1.53 4.07
N SER A 241 -13.27 -2.15 4.70
CA SER A 241 -13.44 -2.87 5.97
C SER A 241 -12.94 -2.01 7.15
N HIS A 242 -13.74 -0.99 7.50
CA HIS A 242 -13.50 -0.09 8.64
C HIS A 242 -14.26 -0.56 9.89
N SER A 243 -13.77 -1.59 10.60
CA SER A 243 -14.32 -1.87 11.94
C SER A 243 -13.35 -2.35 13.03
N TRP A 244 -12.04 -2.49 12.78
CA TRP A 244 -11.15 -3.06 13.82
C TRP A 244 -9.78 -2.37 14.00
N ILE A 245 -9.56 -1.18 13.43
CA ILE A 245 -8.39 -0.36 13.76
C ILE A 245 -8.74 0.47 15.00
N ARG A 246 -8.26 0.06 16.18
CA ARG A 246 -8.57 0.74 17.44
C ARG A 246 -8.16 2.23 17.50
N ARG A 247 -7.38 2.78 16.55
CA ARG A 247 -7.12 4.23 16.36
C ARG A 247 -6.76 4.58 14.91
N LEU A 248 -7.77 4.75 14.06
CA LEU A 248 -7.62 5.44 12.76
C LEU A 248 -7.47 6.95 13.00
N PHE A 249 -6.57 7.59 12.27
CA PHE A 249 -6.53 9.05 12.18
C PHE A 249 -6.91 9.47 10.77
N LEU A 250 -7.98 10.25 10.67
CA LEU A 250 -8.39 10.89 9.41
C LEU A 250 -7.30 11.89 8.99
N LEU A 251 -7.00 11.98 7.68
CA LEU A 251 -5.99 12.92 7.19
C LEU A 251 -6.29 14.36 7.55
N GLY A 252 -7.57 14.73 7.65
CA GLY A 252 -7.98 16.07 8.08
C GLY A 252 -7.51 16.47 9.49
N MET A 253 -7.01 15.51 10.29
CA MET A 253 -6.41 15.77 11.60
C MET A 253 -4.87 15.81 11.59
N PHE A 254 -4.23 15.49 10.46
CA PHE A 254 -2.80 15.65 10.29
C PHE A 254 -2.48 17.12 10.06
N THR A 255 -1.46 17.63 10.75
CA THR A 255 -0.87 18.93 10.40
C THR A 255 0.58 18.72 9.96
N PRO A 256 1.05 19.42 8.92
CA PRO A 256 2.42 19.35 8.45
C PRO A 256 3.45 19.70 9.54
N TYR A 257 4.72 19.42 9.24
CA TYR A 257 5.83 19.90 10.06
C TYR A 257 5.79 21.45 10.14
N PRO A 258 6.05 22.09 11.30
CA PRO A 258 6.62 21.54 12.54
C PRO A 258 5.60 20.99 13.54
N HIS A 259 4.30 21.19 13.30
CA HIS A 259 3.27 20.85 14.28
C HIS A 259 3.00 19.35 14.36
N CYS A 260 3.08 18.63 13.23
CA CYS A 260 2.94 17.17 13.18
C CYS A 260 1.72 16.63 13.93
N GLY A 261 0.56 17.25 13.69
CA GLY A 261 -0.71 16.94 14.34
C GLY A 261 -1.11 15.48 14.16
N GLY A 262 -1.69 14.91 15.22
CA GLY A 262 -2.09 13.50 15.23
C GLY A 262 -0.94 12.50 15.41
N ARG A 263 0.33 12.93 15.45
CA ARG A 263 1.48 12.06 15.71
C ARG A 263 1.44 11.48 17.12
N ASN A 264 1.80 10.20 17.26
CA ASN A 264 2.03 9.58 18.56
C ASN A 264 3.31 8.71 18.49
N LEU A 265 4.29 9.02 19.33
CA LEU A 265 5.59 8.32 19.34
C LEU A 265 5.53 6.98 20.09
N SER A 266 4.51 6.76 20.93
CA SER A 266 4.34 5.54 21.68
C SER A 266 3.55 4.47 20.92
N VAL A 267 2.84 4.86 19.86
CA VAL A 267 1.97 3.96 19.09
C VAL A 267 1.98 4.34 17.61
N THR A 268 2.27 3.39 16.74
CA THR A 268 2.12 3.55 15.28
C THR A 268 0.67 3.80 14.92
N ARG A 269 0.37 4.97 14.35
CA ARG A 269 -0.97 5.34 13.84
C ARG A 269 -1.00 5.22 12.33
N ARG A 270 -2.07 4.63 11.80
CA ARG A 270 -2.36 4.59 10.37
C ARG A 270 -3.00 5.91 9.95
N TYR A 271 -2.38 6.60 9.00
CA TYR A 271 -2.98 7.74 8.30
C TYR A 271 -3.56 7.23 7.01
N TYR A 272 -4.89 7.29 6.89
CA TYR A 272 -5.62 6.66 5.80
C TYR A 272 -6.03 7.67 4.74
N SER A 273 -5.72 7.39 3.48
CA SER A 273 -6.23 8.12 2.31
C SER A 273 -7.11 7.23 1.45
N ASP A 274 -8.11 7.81 0.80
CA ASP A 274 -8.99 7.12 -0.14
C ASP A 274 -9.12 7.97 -1.40
N SER A 275 -8.62 7.46 -2.53
CA SER A 275 -8.71 8.14 -3.82
C SER A 275 -10.00 7.82 -4.57
N THR A 276 -10.82 6.93 -4.00
CA THR A 276 -11.97 6.38 -4.70
C THR A 276 -13.12 7.39 -4.77
N ASN A 277 -13.64 7.57 -5.99
CA ASN A 277 -14.84 8.36 -6.24
C ASN A 277 -15.93 7.46 -6.81
N TYR A 278 -16.89 7.08 -5.98
CA TYR A 278 -18.06 6.30 -6.37
C TYR A 278 -19.23 7.24 -6.65
N GLY A 279 -19.27 7.77 -7.88
CA GLY A 279 -20.38 8.60 -8.36
C GLY A 279 -20.73 9.74 -7.39
N PRO A 280 -22.02 10.06 -7.17
CA PRO A 280 -22.42 11.09 -6.20
C PRO A 280 -22.37 10.63 -4.72
N PHE A 281 -22.03 9.37 -4.42
CA PHE A 281 -22.28 8.74 -3.11
C PHE A 281 -21.08 8.74 -2.18
N TRP A 282 -19.88 8.50 -2.73
CA TRP A 282 -18.66 8.53 -1.97
C TRP A 282 -17.59 9.26 -2.74
N ASN A 283 -17.10 10.34 -2.16
CA ASN A 283 -15.94 11.03 -2.65
C ASN A 283 -14.86 10.91 -1.57
N GLY A 284 -14.10 9.82 -1.64
CA GLY A 284 -12.95 9.55 -0.77
C GLY A 284 -12.02 10.76 -0.64
N PRO A 285 -11.64 11.41 -1.77
CA PRO A 285 -10.82 12.61 -1.73
C PRO A 285 -11.41 13.73 -0.85
N LYS A 286 -12.72 13.98 -0.93
CA LYS A 286 -13.40 15.00 -0.09
C LYS A 286 -13.59 14.55 1.36
N LYS A 287 -13.84 13.25 1.59
CA LYS A 287 -14.22 12.71 2.90
C LYS A 287 -13.01 12.42 3.79
N THR A 288 -12.01 11.77 3.23
CA THR A 288 -10.83 11.32 3.96
C THR A 288 -9.57 12.05 3.54
N GLY A 289 -9.54 12.68 2.36
CA GLY A 289 -8.32 13.23 1.76
C GLY A 289 -7.55 12.20 0.93
N VAL A 290 -6.63 12.69 0.10
CA VAL A 290 -5.70 11.88 -0.70
C VAL A 290 -4.28 12.24 -0.30
N ILE A 291 -3.45 11.24 -0.04
CA ILE A 291 -2.01 11.45 0.07
C ILE A 291 -1.45 11.39 -1.34
N LEU A 292 -0.90 12.49 -1.82
CA LEU A 292 -0.18 12.56 -3.10
C LEU A 292 1.34 12.74 -2.90
N ASP A 293 1.73 13.08 -1.67
CA ASP A 293 3.10 13.39 -1.28
C ASP A 293 3.33 12.90 0.16
N PHE A 294 4.37 12.09 0.35
CA PHE A 294 4.78 11.50 1.63
C PHE A 294 5.78 12.35 2.40
N SER A 295 6.29 13.45 1.84
CA SER A 295 7.37 14.25 2.42
C SER A 295 7.03 14.78 3.81
N GLU A 296 5.83 15.32 4.02
CA GLU A 296 5.40 15.81 5.34
C GLU A 296 5.20 14.65 6.34
N TYR A 297 4.72 13.50 5.87
CA TYR A 297 4.60 12.29 6.70
C TYR A 297 5.98 11.77 7.12
N ALA A 298 6.95 11.78 6.20
CA ALA A 298 8.34 11.46 6.47
C ALA A 298 8.94 12.44 7.51
N LYS A 299 8.81 13.75 7.26
CA LYS A 299 9.27 14.82 8.19
C LYS A 299 8.65 14.71 9.56
N CYS A 300 7.44 14.18 9.69
CA CYS A 300 6.76 14.05 10.98
C CYS A 300 7.02 12.71 11.70
N ARG A 301 7.84 11.80 11.18
CA ARG A 301 7.96 10.42 11.72
C ARG A 301 6.60 9.72 11.78
N VAL A 302 5.78 9.89 10.75
CA VAL A 302 4.57 9.08 10.62
C VAL A 302 5.00 7.65 10.30
N GLY A 303 4.71 6.71 11.21
CA GLY A 303 5.13 5.33 11.07
C GLY A 303 4.36 4.53 10.02
N TYR A 304 3.10 4.92 9.73
CA TYR A 304 2.24 4.20 8.79
C TYR A 304 1.34 5.13 7.96
N PRO A 305 1.88 5.83 6.95
CA PRO A 305 1.07 6.54 5.97
C PRO A 305 0.54 5.53 4.93
N ALA A 306 -0.78 5.36 4.90
CA ALA A 306 -1.47 4.44 4.01
C ALA A 306 -2.16 5.23 2.89
N ALA A 307 -1.40 5.49 1.84
CA ALA A 307 -1.94 6.08 0.63
C ALA A 307 -2.64 5.04 -0.25
N ASP A 308 -3.62 5.51 -1.00
CA ASP A 308 -4.23 4.77 -2.09
C ASP A 308 -3.45 5.03 -3.39
N GLN A 309 -3.57 4.15 -4.40
CA GLN A 309 -2.92 4.30 -5.71
C GLN A 309 -1.40 4.59 -5.66
N LEU A 310 -0.68 3.87 -4.79
CA LEU A 310 0.78 3.96 -4.70
C LEU A 310 1.44 3.83 -6.07
N ASN A 311 2.27 4.81 -6.42
CA ASN A 311 3.05 4.83 -7.65
C ASN A 311 4.49 5.33 -7.36
N PRO A 312 5.44 5.11 -8.29
CA PRO A 312 6.83 5.50 -8.08
C PRO A 312 7.00 6.97 -7.73
N VAL A 313 6.29 7.89 -8.42
CA VAL A 313 6.38 9.34 -8.19
C VAL A 313 6.05 9.69 -6.73
N MET A 314 4.97 9.12 -6.19
CA MET A 314 4.63 9.27 -4.79
C MET A 314 5.72 8.70 -3.89
N LEU A 315 6.21 7.50 -4.16
CA LEU A 315 7.27 6.87 -3.35
C LEU A 315 8.56 7.72 -3.31
N ARG A 316 8.92 8.43 -4.38
CA ARG A 316 10.07 9.35 -4.41
C ARG A 316 9.98 10.42 -3.33
N SER A 317 8.78 10.96 -3.10
CA SER A 317 8.54 11.99 -2.07
C SER A 317 8.75 11.47 -0.64
N ALA A 318 8.65 10.16 -0.42
CA ALA A 318 8.91 9.52 0.87
C ALA A 318 10.40 9.35 1.17
N ILE A 319 11.26 9.49 0.17
CA ILE A 319 12.70 9.31 0.35
C ILE A 319 13.24 10.50 1.14
N TYR A 320 14.11 10.25 2.11
CA TYR A 320 14.86 11.24 2.89
C TYR A 320 16.38 10.96 2.92
N THR A 321 16.81 9.86 2.28
CA THR A 321 18.21 9.46 2.15
C THR A 321 18.81 10.05 0.88
N TRP A 322 18.98 9.26 -0.17
CA TRP A 322 19.75 9.59 -1.37
C TRP A 322 19.13 10.70 -2.23
N ALA A 323 20.00 11.46 -2.88
CA ALA A 323 19.62 12.35 -3.98
C ALA A 323 19.37 11.50 -5.23
N GLU A 324 18.56 11.99 -6.17
CA GLU A 324 18.35 11.28 -7.43
C GLU A 324 19.68 11.08 -8.18
N GLY A 325 19.91 9.86 -8.67
CA GLY A 325 21.17 9.47 -9.30
C GLY A 325 22.30 9.08 -8.34
N GLU A 326 22.08 9.20 -7.02
CA GLU A 326 23.03 8.73 -6.01
C GLU A 326 22.65 7.33 -5.47
N PRO A 327 23.63 6.48 -5.11
CA PRO A 327 25.06 6.74 -5.11
C PRO A 327 25.63 6.78 -6.53
N SER A 328 26.43 7.80 -6.82
CA SER A 328 27.05 8.01 -8.14
C SER A 328 28.15 6.98 -8.47
N THR A 329 28.59 6.22 -7.48
CA THR A 329 29.58 5.14 -7.61
C THR A 329 29.21 3.97 -6.70
N ASN A 330 29.65 2.76 -7.03
CA ASN A 330 29.50 1.61 -6.14
C ASN A 330 30.09 1.89 -4.75
N LEU A 331 29.33 1.54 -3.71
CA LEU A 331 29.73 1.76 -2.33
C LEU A 331 30.83 0.77 -1.93
N THR A 332 31.78 1.26 -1.14
CA THR A 332 32.87 0.49 -0.54
C THR A 332 32.94 0.83 0.95
N LEU A 333 33.68 0.05 1.74
CA LEU A 333 33.91 0.35 3.16
C LEU A 333 34.63 1.69 3.40
N SER A 334 35.33 2.21 2.39
CA SER A 334 35.99 3.52 2.41
C SER A 334 35.09 4.67 1.96
N THR A 335 33.89 4.41 1.46
CA THR A 335 33.01 5.45 0.93
C THR A 335 32.54 6.39 2.05
N CYS A 336 32.68 7.69 1.82
CA CYS A 336 32.16 8.74 2.67
C CYS A 336 30.90 9.36 2.06
N ILE A 337 29.90 9.59 2.92
CA ILE A 337 28.60 10.12 2.53
C ILE A 337 28.35 11.39 3.34
N TYR A 338 27.81 12.41 2.69
CA TYR A 338 27.39 13.65 3.32
C TYR A 338 25.92 13.95 2.98
N ILE A 339 25.29 14.79 3.79
CA ILE A 339 23.98 15.39 3.47
C ILE A 339 24.21 16.76 2.85
N GLY A 340 23.69 16.97 1.65
CA GLY A 340 23.74 18.24 0.95
C GLY A 340 22.90 19.29 1.64
N GLY A 341 23.44 20.48 1.89
CA GLY A 341 22.72 21.55 2.58
C GLY A 341 21.56 22.14 1.78
N ARG A 342 21.58 21.99 0.45
CA ARG A 342 20.53 22.54 -0.45
C ARG A 342 19.31 21.63 -0.57
N ASP A 343 19.53 20.34 -0.79
CA ASP A 343 18.48 19.34 -1.01
C ASP A 343 18.18 18.50 0.24
N GLY A 344 19.09 18.49 1.21
CA GLY A 344 19.06 17.65 2.40
C GLY A 344 19.04 16.17 2.08
N ARG A 345 19.72 15.77 1.00
CA ARG A 345 19.83 14.38 0.54
C ARG A 345 21.26 13.89 0.66
N TRP A 346 21.42 12.57 0.60
CA TRP A 346 22.70 11.89 0.74
C TRP A 346 23.41 11.87 -0.60
N HIS A 347 24.71 12.17 -0.56
CA HIS A 347 25.60 12.20 -1.71
C HIS A 347 26.88 11.45 -1.38
N VAL A 348 27.40 10.72 -2.36
CA VAL A 348 28.76 10.18 -2.26
C VAL A 348 29.75 11.31 -2.43
N ALA A 349 30.64 11.50 -1.45
CA ALA A 349 31.71 12.49 -1.61
C ALA A 349 32.81 11.96 -2.51
N LYS A 350 33.25 12.81 -3.45
CA LYS A 350 34.42 12.54 -4.29
C LYS A 350 35.73 12.41 -3.50
N ASN A 351 35.83 13.14 -2.37
CA ASN A 351 36.99 13.11 -1.51
C ASN A 351 36.60 13.20 -0.03
N CYS A 352 36.94 12.17 0.75
CA CYS A 352 36.66 12.06 2.18
C CYS A 352 37.51 12.99 3.04
N THR A 353 38.57 13.61 2.50
CA THR A 353 39.39 14.58 3.22
C THR A 353 38.83 16.00 3.16
N THR A 354 37.72 16.22 2.45
CA THR A 354 37.08 17.53 2.34
C THR A 354 36.64 18.01 3.73
N SER A 355 36.96 19.26 4.05
CA SER A 355 36.65 19.83 5.36
C SER A 355 35.18 20.27 5.44
N MET A 356 34.36 19.49 6.14
CA MET A 356 32.93 19.78 6.39
C MET A 356 32.59 19.57 7.87
N HIS A 357 31.45 20.08 8.32
CA HIS A 357 30.96 19.75 9.66
C HIS A 357 30.47 18.30 9.70
N SER A 358 30.45 17.70 10.88
CA SER A 358 29.90 16.37 11.14
C SER A 358 28.51 16.45 11.75
N ALA A 359 27.60 15.56 11.36
CA ALA A 359 26.27 15.44 11.94
C ALA A 359 26.34 14.74 13.32
N CYS A 360 25.85 15.42 14.34
CA CYS A 360 25.98 14.99 15.73
C CYS A 360 24.61 14.77 16.37
N SER A 361 24.35 13.56 16.88
CA SER A 361 23.13 13.22 17.63
C SER A 361 23.39 13.16 19.14
N LYS A 362 22.44 13.61 19.95
CA LYS A 362 22.59 13.60 21.42
C LYS A 362 22.50 12.16 21.95
N LYS A 363 23.50 11.71 22.72
CA LYS A 363 23.63 10.30 23.16
C LYS A 363 22.40 9.75 23.87
N LYS A 364 21.73 10.56 24.70
CA LYS A 364 20.53 10.18 25.48
C LYS A 364 19.20 10.53 24.79
N HIS A 365 19.22 11.38 23.75
CA HIS A 365 18.03 11.85 23.05
C HIS A 365 18.31 11.93 21.54
N GLY A 366 18.20 10.80 20.83
CA GLY A 366 18.57 10.69 19.40
C GLY A 366 17.73 11.54 18.41
N ASP A 367 16.80 12.34 18.92
CA ASP A 367 16.00 13.31 18.15
C ASP A 367 16.57 14.74 18.21
N VAL A 368 17.55 14.97 19.09
CA VAL A 368 18.26 16.25 19.20
C VAL A 368 19.53 16.17 18.38
N TRP A 369 19.61 17.03 17.36
CA TRP A 369 20.70 17.08 16.41
C TRP A 369 21.42 18.42 16.49
N THR A 370 22.71 18.39 16.21
CA THR A 370 23.58 19.55 16.01
C THR A 370 24.64 19.19 14.97
N ILE A 371 25.45 20.16 14.59
CA ILE A 371 26.66 19.95 13.79
C ILE A 371 27.90 20.15 14.68
N SER A 372 29.04 19.57 14.29
CA SER A 372 30.32 19.78 14.98
C SER A 372 30.70 21.27 15.01
N SER A 373 31.44 21.71 16.02
CA SER A 373 31.93 23.09 16.12
C SER A 373 32.98 23.42 15.06
N THR A 374 33.80 22.44 14.71
CA THR A 374 34.87 22.54 13.72
C THR A 374 34.54 21.70 12.47
N LYS A 375 35.08 22.13 11.32
CA LYS A 375 35.04 21.37 10.06
C LYS A 375 36.25 20.43 10.00
N GLY A 376 36.06 19.26 9.42
CA GLY A 376 37.11 18.25 9.28
C GLY A 376 36.79 17.21 8.22
N PRO A 377 37.71 16.25 8.02
CA PRO A 377 37.50 15.12 7.12
C PRO A 377 36.38 14.20 7.63
N SER A 378 35.87 13.34 6.75
CA SER A 378 34.84 12.37 7.08
C SER A 378 35.33 11.36 8.13
N GLY A 379 34.60 11.25 9.24
CA GLY A 379 34.89 10.30 10.31
C GLY A 379 34.61 10.87 11.70
N ASP A 380 34.80 10.03 12.71
CA ASP A 380 34.58 10.36 14.14
C ASP A 380 35.66 11.30 14.72
N GLN A 381 36.57 11.78 13.87
CA GLN A 381 37.62 12.74 14.23
C GLN A 381 37.13 14.19 14.22
N GLY A 382 35.93 14.46 13.67
CA GLY A 382 35.24 15.74 13.79
C GLY A 382 34.51 15.83 15.13
N GLN A 383 35.10 16.56 16.09
CA GLN A 383 34.64 16.71 17.47
C GLN A 383 33.15 17.10 17.56
N CYS A 384 32.27 16.11 17.70
CA CYS A 384 30.92 16.37 18.14
C CYS A 384 30.96 16.99 19.55
N PRO A 385 30.09 17.96 19.86
CA PRO A 385 30.07 18.58 21.19
C PRO A 385 29.87 17.55 22.31
N ASP A 386 30.26 17.91 23.53
CA ASP A 386 30.07 17.04 24.70
C ASP A 386 28.62 16.58 24.84
N GLY A 387 28.44 15.27 25.05
CA GLY A 387 27.13 14.63 25.12
C GLY A 387 26.51 14.27 23.76
N TYR A 388 27.17 14.57 22.64
CA TYR A 388 26.78 14.16 21.30
C TYR A 388 27.72 13.08 20.73
N ARG A 389 27.32 12.44 19.64
CA ARG A 389 28.11 11.45 18.89
C ARG A 389 27.89 11.61 17.38
N PHE A 390 28.89 11.23 16.59
CA PHE A 390 28.78 11.23 15.13
C PHE A 390 27.81 10.13 14.68
N ASP A 391 26.73 10.51 13.98
CA ASP A 391 25.60 9.62 13.72
C ASP A 391 24.95 9.91 12.35
N VAL A 392 23.96 9.10 11.99
CA VAL A 392 23.18 9.22 10.75
C VAL A 392 21.68 9.34 11.05
N PRO A 393 20.93 10.28 10.43
CA PRO A 393 19.49 10.37 10.62
C PRO A 393 18.81 9.13 10.00
N ASN A 394 18.30 8.26 10.86
CA ASN A 394 17.65 7.01 10.45
C ASN A 394 16.15 7.15 10.14
N ASP A 395 15.56 8.33 10.25
CA ASP A 395 14.18 8.59 9.85
C ASP A 395 14.02 10.03 9.30
N GLY A 396 12.90 10.31 8.63
CA GLY A 396 12.65 11.60 7.99
C GLY A 396 12.55 12.77 8.97
N TYR A 397 12.09 12.54 10.21
CA TYR A 397 12.03 13.57 11.25
C TYR A 397 13.42 13.93 11.78
N LYS A 398 14.28 12.95 12.04
CA LYS A 398 15.68 13.20 12.44
C LYS A 398 16.44 13.92 11.34
N ARG A 399 16.21 13.54 10.08
CA ARG A 399 16.75 14.26 8.94
C ARG A 399 16.26 15.72 8.94
N GLN A 400 14.97 15.96 9.17
CA GLN A 400 14.43 17.32 9.26
C GLN A 400 15.05 18.12 10.41
N LYS A 401 15.25 17.52 11.59
CA LYS A 401 15.91 18.17 12.74
C LYS A 401 17.37 18.51 12.46
N LEU A 402 18.10 17.62 11.80
CA LEU A 402 19.47 17.90 11.39
C LEU A 402 19.51 19.04 10.35
N MET A 403 18.59 19.06 9.38
CA MET A 403 18.52 20.14 8.39
C MET A 403 18.35 21.53 9.00
N GLU A 404 17.58 21.64 10.09
CA GLU A 404 17.44 22.89 10.86
C GLU A 404 18.77 23.34 11.48
N SER A 405 19.57 22.41 11.97
CA SER A 405 20.89 22.68 12.55
C SER A 405 21.94 23.02 11.49
N MET A 406 21.86 22.41 10.31
CA MET A 406 22.85 22.57 9.23
C MET A 406 22.87 23.98 8.62
N LYS A 407 21.75 24.72 8.68
CA LYS A 407 21.60 26.05 8.06
C LYS A 407 22.10 26.10 6.60
N LYS A 408 21.73 25.10 5.81
CA LYS A 408 22.12 24.90 4.39
C LYS A 408 23.61 24.61 4.13
N GLN A 409 24.38 24.20 5.13
CA GLN A 409 25.73 23.70 4.96
C GLN A 409 25.74 22.20 4.70
N ASP A 410 26.73 21.69 3.97
CA ASP A 410 26.96 20.27 3.79
C ASP A 410 27.55 19.66 5.07
N VAL A 411 27.12 18.45 5.44
CA VAL A 411 27.61 17.77 6.65
C VAL A 411 27.89 16.29 6.42
N TRP A 412 28.98 15.80 6.98
CA TRP A 412 29.29 14.37 7.04
C TRP A 412 28.26 13.62 7.88
N ILE A 413 27.96 12.37 7.49
CA ILE A 413 27.12 11.45 8.27
C ILE A 413 27.81 10.11 8.49
N ASN A 414 27.50 9.48 9.63
CA ASN A 414 28.12 8.22 10.02
C ASN A 414 27.39 7.01 9.42
N VAL A 415 27.69 6.71 8.16
CA VAL A 415 27.08 5.59 7.41
C VAL A 415 27.85 4.27 7.56
N LYS A 416 29.08 4.31 8.12
CA LYS A 416 29.98 3.14 8.20
C LYS A 416 29.33 1.88 8.78
N PRO A 417 28.49 1.95 9.86
CA PRO A 417 27.84 0.76 10.40
C PRO A 417 26.90 0.04 9.42
N PHE A 418 26.40 0.76 8.41
CA PHE A 418 25.39 0.26 7.47
C PHE A 418 25.97 -0.09 6.10
N LEU A 419 27.18 0.37 5.75
CA LEU A 419 27.82 0.08 4.46
C LEU A 419 27.81 -1.43 4.11
N PRO A 420 28.11 -2.38 5.02
CA PRO A 420 28.02 -3.82 4.71
C PRO A 420 26.66 -4.28 4.19
N LEU A 421 25.57 -3.66 4.64
CA LEU A 421 24.21 -3.98 4.19
C LEU A 421 23.90 -3.36 2.83
N LEU A 422 24.50 -2.20 2.53
CA LEU A 422 24.24 -1.42 1.31
C LEU A 422 25.10 -1.85 0.12
N MET A 423 26.27 -2.48 0.34
CA MET A 423 27.18 -2.92 -0.72
C MET A 423 26.72 -4.17 -1.50
N THR A 424 25.62 -4.81 -1.10
CA THR A 424 25.20 -6.12 -1.63
C THR A 424 24.54 -6.08 -3.02
N GLU A 425 24.35 -4.90 -3.62
CA GLU A 425 23.70 -4.73 -4.92
C GLU A 425 24.47 -3.75 -5.81
N ASN A 426 24.65 -4.12 -7.08
CA ASN A 426 25.12 -3.22 -8.13
C ASN A 426 23.95 -2.33 -8.55
N ILE A 427 24.13 -1.02 -8.37
CA ILE A 427 23.14 0.01 -8.74
C ILE A 427 23.32 0.42 -10.21
N LEU A 428 24.51 0.19 -10.76
CA LEU A 428 24.91 0.43 -12.15
C LEU A 428 24.47 -0.68 -13.09
#